data_AF-A0AAW5ECI2-F1
#
_entry.id   AF-A0AAW5ECI2-F1
#
_cell.length_a   1.000
_cell.length_b   1.000
_cell.length_c   1.000
_cell.angle_alpha   90.00
_cell.angle_beta   90.00
_cell.angle_gamma   90.00
#
_symmetry.space_group_name_H-M   'P 1'
#
loop_
_entity.id
_entity.type
_entity.pdbx_description
1 polymer ?
#
loop_
_entity_poly.entity_id
_entity_poly.type
_entity_poly.pdbx_seq_one_letter_code
_entity_poly.pdbx_strand_id
1 'polypeptide(L)'
;STWIGLEVSLIKNAYEDIGISNISAFGVFVETIPYRFYNIFMLFFVLMTALMGREFGPMLKAEIRARTTGQIAPLSKSSTLDTAELEDQFLAPKEDIKIRALDATIPILTLIVLAILGFYFNGLSTLEG
;
A
#
# COMPACT_ATOMS: atom_id res chain seq x y z
N SER A 1 15.25 -0.05 -0.49
CA SER A 1 13.84 -0.26 -0.15
C SER A 1 13.76 -0.94 1.20
N THR A 2 13.24 -0.27 2.22
CA THR A 2 13.12 -0.80 3.61
C THR A 2 12.38 -2.14 3.65
N TRP A 3 11.43 -2.34 2.73
CA TRP A 3 10.67 -3.58 2.59
C TRP A 3 11.50 -4.82 2.18
N ILE A 4 12.48 -4.65 1.27
CA ILE A 4 13.34 -5.76 0.84
C ILE A 4 14.19 -6.28 2.01
N GLY A 5 14.65 -5.37 2.88
CA GLY A 5 15.43 -5.72 4.05
C GLY A 5 14.61 -6.51 5.06
N LEU A 6 13.34 -6.14 5.25
CA LEU A 6 12.40 -6.88 6.08
C LEU A 6 12.17 -8.30 5.52
N GLU A 7 11.86 -8.44 4.23
CA GLU A 7 11.63 -9.75 3.62
C GLU A 7 12.85 -10.67 3.76
N VAL A 8 14.05 -10.16 3.49
CA VAL A 8 15.30 -10.94 3.65
C VAL A 8 15.55 -11.30 5.11
N SER A 9 15.27 -10.40 6.05
CA SER A 9 15.41 -10.68 7.49
C SER A 9 14.41 -11.74 7.97
N LEU A 10 13.16 -11.70 7.49
CA LEU A 10 12.16 -12.70 7.83
C LEU A 10 12.52 -14.08 7.28
N ILE A 11 13.02 -14.12 6.04
CA ILE A 11 13.54 -15.37 5.45
C ILE A 11 14.67 -15.92 6.32
N LYS A 12 15.64 -15.09 6.69
CA LYS A 12 16.75 -15.51 7.56
C LYS A 12 16.24 -16.10 8.89
N ASN A 13 15.35 -15.38 9.58
CA ASN A 13 14.81 -15.82 10.87
C ASN A 13 14.03 -17.14 10.75
N ALA A 14 13.21 -17.29 9.70
CA ALA A 14 12.45 -18.52 9.47
C ALA A 14 13.35 -19.75 9.23
N TYR A 15 14.49 -19.56 8.57
CA TYR A 15 15.48 -20.64 8.39
C TYR A 15 16.28 -20.93 9.67
N GLU A 16 16.55 -19.93 10.50
CA GLU A 16 17.16 -20.11 11.83
C GLU A 16 16.24 -20.89 12.78
N ASP A 17 14.93 -20.62 12.76
CA ASP A 17 13.93 -21.33 13.58
C ASP A 17 13.85 -22.84 13.27
N ILE A 18 14.12 -23.23 12.02
CA ILE A 18 14.17 -24.64 11.60
C ILE A 18 15.58 -25.25 11.71
N GLY A 19 16.54 -24.55 12.31
CA GLY A 19 17.90 -25.03 12.59
C GLY A 19 18.87 -24.97 11.39
N ILE A 20 18.53 -24.23 10.32
CA ILE A 20 19.35 -24.10 9.11
C ILE A 20 19.95 -22.69 9.06
N SER A 21 21.17 -22.53 9.58
CA SER A 21 21.83 -21.22 9.72
C SER A 21 22.78 -20.84 8.58
N ASN A 22 23.15 -21.78 7.70
CA ASN A 22 24.11 -21.57 6.60
C ASN A 22 23.42 -21.28 5.24
N ILE A 23 22.36 -20.47 5.21
CA ILE A 23 21.67 -20.13 3.96
C ILE A 23 21.87 -18.66 3.56
N SER A 24 21.99 -18.44 2.25
CA SER A 24 21.92 -17.10 1.68
C SER A 24 20.46 -16.67 1.60
N ALA A 25 19.97 -15.95 2.62
CA ALA A 25 18.60 -15.43 2.64
C ALA A 25 18.28 -14.53 1.43
N PHE A 26 19.30 -13.81 0.92
CA PHE A 26 19.17 -13.04 -0.32
C PHE A 26 19.06 -13.94 -1.56
N GLY A 27 19.79 -15.06 -1.60
CA GLY A 27 19.68 -16.05 -2.69
C GLY A 27 18.26 -16.64 -2.77
N VAL A 28 17.71 -17.07 -1.63
CA VAL A 28 16.32 -17.54 -1.54
C VAL A 28 15.34 -16.45 -1.97
N PHE A 29 15.55 -15.21 -1.54
CA PHE A 29 14.74 -14.08 -1.98
C PHE A 29 14.74 -13.93 -3.52
N VAL A 30 15.89 -14.07 -4.18
CA VAL A 30 15.98 -14.01 -5.65
C VAL A 30 15.24 -15.17 -6.30
N GLU A 31 15.32 -16.37 -5.73
CA GLU A 31 14.55 -17.54 -6.19
C GLU A 31 13.03 -17.34 -6.05
N THR A 32 12.56 -16.43 -5.18
CA THR A 32 11.14 -16.09 -5.10
C THR A 32 10.66 -15.18 -6.25
N ILE A 33 11.56 -14.51 -6.99
CA ILE A 33 11.18 -13.52 -8.02
C ILE A 33 10.24 -14.10 -9.07
N PRO A 34 10.47 -15.31 -9.64
CA PRO A 34 9.56 -15.93 -10.60
C PRO A 34 8.14 -16.18 -10.08
N TYR A 35 7.97 -16.31 -8.76
CA TYR A 35 6.68 -16.55 -8.11
C TYR A 35 5.92 -15.24 -7.81
N ARG A 36 6.52 -14.07 -8.05
CA ARG A 36 5.87 -12.76 -7.88
C ARG A 36 5.00 -12.43 -9.09
N PHE A 37 3.95 -13.24 -9.28
CA PHE A 37 3.07 -13.18 -10.45
C PHE A 37 2.50 -11.79 -10.71
N TYR A 38 2.13 -11.04 -9.68
CA TYR A 38 1.64 -9.67 -9.83
C TYR A 38 2.66 -8.77 -10.54
N ASN A 39 3.91 -8.77 -10.10
CA ASN A 39 4.96 -7.92 -10.69
C ASN A 39 5.25 -8.30 -12.14
N ILE A 40 5.37 -9.60 -12.41
CA ILE A 40 5.62 -10.12 -13.76
C ILE A 40 4.44 -9.78 -14.68
N PHE A 41 3.21 -10.00 -14.21
CA PHE A 41 2.01 -9.67 -14.96
C PHE A 41 1.88 -8.17 -15.22
N MET A 42 2.22 -7.32 -14.24
CA MET A 42 2.18 -5.87 -14.42
C MET A 42 3.21 -5.38 -15.44
N LEU A 43 4.44 -5.92 -15.43
CA LEU A 43 5.44 -5.62 -16.46
C LEU A 43 4.95 -6.04 -17.85
N PHE A 44 4.37 -7.23 -17.96
CA PHE A 44 3.77 -7.72 -19.20
C PHE A 44 2.59 -6.83 -19.65
N PHE A 45 1.72 -6.45 -18.71
CA PHE A 45 0.57 -5.60 -18.97
C PHE A 45 0.98 -4.23 -19.50
N VAL A 46 1.98 -3.57 -18.89
CA VAL A 46 2.51 -2.28 -19.36
C VAL A 46 3.11 -2.41 -20.76
N LEU A 47 3.84 -3.48 -21.04
CA LEU A 47 4.36 -3.74 -22.38
C LEU A 47 3.21 -3.90 -23.40
N MET A 48 2.17 -4.65 -23.03
CA MET A 48 0.99 -4.87 -23.88
C MET A 48 0.21 -3.59 -24.15
N THR A 49 -0.01 -2.73 -23.14
CA THR A 49 -0.70 -1.44 -23.34
C THR A 49 0.13 -0.49 -24.19
N ALA A 50 1.45 -0.48 -24.02
CA ALA A 50 2.36 0.32 -24.85
C ALA A 50 2.35 -0.10 -26.33
N LEU A 51 2.33 -1.42 -26.62
CA LEU A 51 2.28 -1.94 -27.99
C LEU A 51 0.91 -1.77 -28.63
N MET A 52 -0.17 -1.98 -27.87
CA MET A 52 -1.53 -1.88 -28.37
C MET A 52 -2.04 -0.43 -28.44
N GLY A 53 -1.37 0.50 -27.74
CA GLY A 53 -1.73 1.91 -27.68
C GLY A 53 -3.12 2.16 -27.09
N ARG A 54 -3.61 1.24 -26.25
CA ARG A 54 -4.96 1.25 -25.69
C ARG A 54 -4.92 1.00 -24.20
N GLU A 55 -5.49 1.95 -23.47
CA GLU A 55 -5.65 1.84 -22.02
C GLU A 55 -6.94 1.12 -21.63
N PHE A 56 -7.06 0.78 -20.34
CA PHE A 56 -8.24 0.10 -19.79
C PHE A 56 -8.89 0.87 -18.64
N GLY A 57 -10.19 0.66 -18.42
CA GLY A 57 -10.92 1.19 -17.27
C GLY A 57 -10.94 2.73 -17.19
N PRO A 58 -10.65 3.33 -16.01
CA PRO A 58 -10.66 4.78 -15.85
C PRO A 58 -9.57 5.49 -16.66
N MET A 59 -8.43 4.82 -16.92
CA MET A 59 -7.35 5.38 -17.72
C MET A 59 -7.74 5.51 -19.20
N LEU A 60 -8.53 4.56 -19.72
CA LEU A 60 -9.13 4.68 -21.06
C LEU A 60 -10.07 5.89 -21.17
N LYS A 61 -10.88 6.16 -20.13
CA LYS A 61 -11.76 7.34 -20.11
C LYS A 61 -10.94 8.63 -20.11
N ALA A 62 -9.83 8.66 -19.38
CA ALA A 62 -8.91 9.80 -19.38
C ALA A 62 -8.22 9.98 -20.74
N GLU A 63 -7.79 8.89 -21.39
CA GLU A 63 -7.23 8.89 -22.75
C GLU A 63 -8.22 9.46 -23.77
N ILE A 64 -9.47 8.96 -23.77
CA ILE A 64 -10.52 9.46 -24.66
C ILE A 64 -10.82 10.93 -24.39
N ARG A 65 -10.96 11.33 -23.12
CA ARG A 65 -11.15 12.75 -22.75
C ARG A 65 -10.02 13.61 -23.29
N ALA A 66 -8.77 13.25 -23.02
CA ALA A 66 -7.61 14.02 -23.49
C ALA A 66 -7.59 14.13 -25.03
N ARG A 67 -7.92 13.06 -25.75
CA ARG A 67 -7.96 13.06 -27.23
C ARG A 67 -9.14 13.83 -27.83
N THR A 68 -10.31 13.78 -27.20
CA THR A 68 -11.55 14.37 -27.75
C THR A 68 -11.77 15.81 -27.33
N THR A 69 -11.46 16.14 -26.07
CA THR A 69 -11.70 17.47 -25.50
C THR A 69 -10.43 18.28 -25.26
N GLY A 70 -9.25 17.66 -25.42
CA GLY A 70 -7.96 18.29 -25.08
C GLY A 70 -7.71 18.40 -23.57
N GLN A 71 -8.62 17.93 -22.72
CA GLN A 71 -8.54 18.07 -21.27
C GLN A 71 -7.75 16.91 -20.64
N ILE A 72 -6.50 17.18 -20.28
CA ILE A 72 -5.60 16.19 -19.64
C ILE A 72 -6.00 15.85 -18.20
N ALA A 73 -6.65 16.76 -17.48
CA ALA A 73 -7.16 16.55 -16.12
C ALA A 73 -8.71 16.51 -16.10
N PRO A 74 -9.34 15.80 -15.14
CA PRO A 74 -10.77 15.93 -14.91
C PRO A 74 -11.11 17.39 -14.63
N LEU A 75 -12.30 17.86 -15.03
CA LEU A 75 -12.86 19.14 -14.56
C LEU A 75 -13.23 19.01 -13.07
N SER A 76 -12.22 18.83 -12.22
CA SER A 76 -12.28 19.29 -10.84
C SER A 76 -12.23 20.81 -10.88
N LYS A 77 -12.93 21.47 -9.97
CA LYS A 77 -13.00 22.94 -9.82
C LYS A 77 -11.68 23.54 -9.30
N SER A 78 -10.54 23.02 -9.72
CA SER A 78 -9.23 23.56 -9.36
C SER A 78 -8.28 23.38 -10.53
N SER A 79 -7.77 24.50 -11.00
CA SER A 79 -6.95 24.61 -12.22
C SER A 79 -5.48 24.50 -11.86
N THR A 80 -5.10 23.47 -11.11
CA THR A 80 -3.70 23.17 -10.77
C THR A 80 -3.56 21.68 -10.52
N LEU A 81 -2.80 20.99 -11.38
CA LEU A 81 -2.31 19.64 -11.11
C LEU A 81 -1.33 19.72 -9.95
N ASP A 82 -1.85 19.78 -8.72
CA ASP A 82 -1.06 19.63 -7.52
C ASP A 82 -1.26 18.20 -7.01
N THR A 83 -0.18 17.44 -6.90
CA THR A 83 -0.20 16.05 -6.40
C THR A 83 -0.83 15.94 -5.00
N ALA A 84 -0.88 17.05 -4.26
CA ALA A 84 -1.58 17.18 -2.99
C ALA A 84 -3.12 17.04 -3.13
N GLU A 85 -3.73 17.49 -4.23
CA GLU A 85 -5.18 17.42 -4.43
C GLU A 85 -5.67 16.00 -4.73
N LEU A 86 -4.81 15.14 -5.28
CA LEU A 86 -5.14 13.73 -5.49
C LEU A 86 -5.23 12.97 -4.16
N GLU A 87 -4.37 13.30 -3.20
CA GLU A 87 -4.51 12.80 -1.83
C GLU A 87 -5.80 13.36 -1.21
N ASP A 88 -6.06 14.66 -1.35
CA ASP A 88 -7.31 15.27 -0.86
C ASP A 88 -8.57 14.66 -1.48
N GLN A 89 -8.57 14.16 -2.72
CA GLN A 89 -9.77 13.51 -3.28
C GLN A 89 -10.05 12.12 -2.69
N PHE A 90 -9.02 11.42 -2.19
CA PHE A 90 -9.19 10.20 -1.40
C PHE A 90 -9.52 10.49 0.07
N LEU A 91 -9.16 11.67 0.56
CA LEU A 91 -9.33 12.11 1.95
C LEU A 91 -10.55 13.02 2.15
N ALA A 92 -11.14 13.52 1.05
CA ALA A 92 -12.26 14.44 1.09
C ALA A 92 -13.47 13.72 1.67
N PRO A 93 -14.09 14.29 2.72
CA PRO A 93 -15.33 13.75 3.24
C PRO A 93 -16.38 13.73 2.13
N LYS A 94 -17.12 12.62 2.00
CA LYS A 94 -18.33 12.58 1.16
C LYS A 94 -19.19 13.79 1.52
N GLU A 95 -19.74 14.47 0.51
CA GLU A 95 -20.34 15.82 0.58
C GLU A 95 -21.50 16.00 1.59
N ASP A 96 -21.90 14.95 2.32
CA ASP A 96 -23.01 14.94 3.28
C ASP A 96 -22.62 14.44 4.69
N ILE A 97 -21.32 14.37 5.03
CA ILE A 97 -20.88 13.94 6.36
C ILE A 97 -20.33 15.13 7.15
N LYS A 98 -21.05 15.54 8.20
CA LYS A 98 -20.53 16.49 9.20
C LYS A 98 -19.42 15.81 9.99
N ILE A 99 -18.16 16.08 9.67
CA ILE A 99 -17.02 15.59 10.45
C ILE A 99 -17.13 16.14 11.87
N ARG A 100 -17.32 15.25 12.85
CA ARG A 100 -17.25 15.62 14.28
C ARG A 100 -15.88 15.20 14.80
N ALA A 101 -15.24 16.07 15.57
CA ALA A 101 -13.95 15.76 16.20
C ALA A 101 -13.99 14.46 17.02
N LEU A 102 -15.15 14.10 17.56
CA LEU A 102 -15.38 12.85 18.29
C LEU A 102 -15.18 11.59 17.44
N ASP A 103 -15.47 11.64 16.13
CA ASP A 103 -15.35 10.48 15.24
C ASP A 103 -13.87 10.08 15.04
N ALA A 104 -12.95 11.05 15.18
CA ALA A 104 -11.51 10.80 15.17
C ALA A 104 -10.97 10.49 16.57
N THR A 105 -11.44 11.19 17.61
CA THR A 105 -10.92 11.03 18.98
C THR A 105 -11.27 9.67 19.59
N ILE A 106 -12.46 9.13 19.34
CA ILE A 106 -12.89 7.85 19.92
C ILE A 106 -11.97 6.69 19.48
N PRO A 107 -11.74 6.44 18.18
CA PRO A 107 -10.83 5.38 17.73
C PRO A 107 -9.41 5.52 18.27
N ILE A 108 -8.87 6.75 18.30
CA ILE A 108 -7.52 7.02 18.81
C ILE A 108 -7.41 6.69 20.30
N LEU A 109 -8.38 7.14 21.10
CA LEU A 109 -8.38 6.90 22.54
C LEU A 109 -8.58 5.42 22.86
N THR A 110 -9.47 4.74 22.12
CA THR A 110 -9.63 3.28 22.20
C THR A 110 -8.33 2.55 21.87
N LEU A 111 -7.61 2.95 20.82
CA LEU A 111 -6.32 2.36 20.46
C LEU A 111 -5.28 2.52 21.58
N ILE A 112 -5.17 3.71 22.17
CA ILE A 112 -4.22 3.99 23.26
C ILE A 112 -4.52 3.13 24.49
N VAL A 113 -5.79 3.07 24.91
CA VAL A 113 -6.19 2.28 26.08
C VAL A 113 -5.94 0.79 25.85
N LEU A 114 -6.30 0.26 24.68
CA LEU A 114 -6.04 -1.15 24.33
C LEU A 114 -4.55 -1.47 24.26
N ALA A 115 -3.72 -0.57 23.74
CA ALA A 115 -2.27 -0.75 23.70
C ALA A 115 -1.67 -0.82 25.11
N ILE A 116 -2.06 0.09 26.02
CA ILE A 116 -1.60 0.09 27.41
C ILE A 116 -2.03 -1.19 28.12
N LEU A 117 -3.30 -1.60 27.98
CA LEU A 117 -3.79 -2.86 28.54
C LEU A 117 -3.05 -4.06 27.95
N GLY A 118 -2.83 -4.10 26.64
CA GLY A 118 -2.11 -5.16 25.95
C GLY A 118 -0.67 -5.30 26.47
N PHE A 119 0.05 -4.19 26.63
CA PHE A 119 1.39 -4.21 27.22
C PHE A 119 1.39 -4.63 28.68
N TYR A 120 0.39 -4.19 29.46
CA TYR A 120 0.27 -4.59 30.86
C TYR A 120 0.02 -6.10 30.99
N PHE A 121 -0.93 -6.66 30.23
CA PHE A 121 -1.22 -8.10 30.27
C PHE A 121 -0.06 -8.93 29.71
N ASN A 122 0.58 -8.49 28.63
CA ASN A 122 1.74 -9.19 28.06
C ASN A 122 2.93 -9.17 29.03
N GLY A 123 3.22 -8.02 29.64
CA GLY A 123 4.25 -7.88 30.66
C GLY A 123 3.97 -8.74 31.89
N LEU A 124 2.73 -8.79 32.37
CA LEU A 124 2.32 -9.66 33.47
C LEU A 124 2.48 -11.14 33.11
N SER A 125 2.01 -11.55 31.93
CA SER A 125 2.14 -12.94 31.45
C SER A 125 3.59 -13.41 31.28
N THR A 126 4.51 -12.48 31.04
CA THR A 126 5.96 -12.76 30.93
C THR A 126 6.63 -12.90 32.31
N LEU A 127 6.02 -12.37 33.37
CA LEU A 127 6.53 -12.47 34.74
C LEU A 127 5.96 -13.69 35.50
N GLU A 128 4.79 -14.19 35.08
CA GLU A 128 4.10 -15.33 35.70
C GLU A 128 4.41 -16.69 35.01
N GLY A 129 5.17 -16.69 33.91
CA GLY A 129 5.66 -17.89 33.20
C GLY A 129 7.18 -18.01 33.22
#